data_AF-A0A964R091-F1
#
_entry.id   AF-A0A964R091-F1
#
_cell.length_a   1.000
_cell.length_b   1.000
_cell.length_c   1.000
_cell.angle_alpha   90.00
_cell.angle_beta   90.00
_cell.angle_gamma   90.00
#
_symmetry.space_group_name_H-M   'P 1'
#
loop_
_entity.id
_entity.type
_entity.pdbx_description
1 polymer ?
#
loop_
_entity_poly.entity_id
_entity_poly.type
_entity_poly.pdbx_seq_one_letter_code
_entity_poly.pdbx_strand_id
1 'polypeptide(L)'
;MIHVPEDMTVTVAADVRLADVQTGLAQARQWLPIDPPDASATMAEILNVNASGPHRFGYGTVRDYVIGLKVRLADGRIVKSGGQVVKNVAGYDLQKLFIGSGGTLAVPVEVTFKLRPLPERESFVQQRFDTLDAAGAAIETVIESELTPVVFDLHRAVERGLQPASTSTGQSAPKRPEGRAPFAIVLGFDGTKEDVDWQLSLASQLGFREAASLDYDKSFHADAKPAQRLSVLPSKLIEALRALGDAPFVARAGNGIIFHSAGTADVTPPLSPVIRHLLRRVKDAFDPKQLLPELPA
;
A
#
# COMPACT_ATOMS: atom_id res chain seq x y z
N MET A 1 -12.34 4.94 22.29
CA MET A 1 -12.79 4.14 21.13
C MET A 1 -14.27 3.87 21.30
N ILE A 2 -15.08 4.09 20.26
CA ILE A 2 -16.50 3.74 20.23
C ILE A 2 -16.67 2.70 19.14
N HIS A 3 -16.83 1.44 19.50
CA HIS A 3 -17.01 0.30 18.59
C HIS A 3 -18.46 -0.16 18.65
N VAL A 4 -19.10 -0.28 17.49
CA VAL A 4 -20.47 -0.78 17.34
C VAL A 4 -20.39 -2.05 16.47
N PRO A 5 -20.19 -3.24 17.08
CA PRO A 5 -19.94 -4.48 16.35
C PRO A 5 -21.05 -4.87 15.38
N GLU A 6 -22.32 -4.67 15.77
CA GLU A 6 -23.51 -4.97 14.96
C GLU A 6 -23.55 -4.18 13.65
N ASP A 7 -23.01 -2.95 13.65
CA ASP A 7 -22.92 -2.10 12.48
C ASP A 7 -21.59 -2.27 11.72
N MET A 8 -20.66 -3.08 12.25
CA MET A 8 -19.29 -3.20 11.77
C MET A 8 -18.62 -1.83 11.62
N THR A 9 -18.76 -0.96 12.63
CA THR A 9 -18.14 0.37 12.61
C THR A 9 -17.36 0.66 13.88
N VAL A 10 -16.31 1.47 13.75
CA VAL A 10 -15.55 1.97 14.90
C VAL A 10 -15.20 3.44 14.70
N THR A 11 -15.33 4.22 15.77
CA THR A 11 -14.89 5.61 15.84
C THR A 11 -13.76 5.74 16.86
N VAL A 12 -12.63 6.30 16.44
CA VAL A 12 -11.41 6.46 17.24
C VAL A 12 -10.86 7.87 17.09
N ALA A 13 -10.12 8.33 18.11
CA ALA A 13 -9.32 9.53 17.99
C ALA A 13 -8.15 9.28 17.02
N ALA A 14 -7.73 10.32 16.30
CA ALA A 14 -6.75 10.17 15.23
C ALA A 14 -5.32 9.90 15.74
N ASP A 15 -5.04 10.18 17.01
CA ASP A 15 -3.76 9.93 17.68
C ASP A 15 -3.60 8.49 18.20
N VAL A 16 -4.64 7.66 18.10
CA VAL A 16 -4.58 6.25 18.50
C VAL A 16 -3.82 5.43 17.46
N ARG A 17 -3.02 4.46 17.92
CA ARG A 17 -2.26 3.55 17.06
C ARG A 17 -3.14 2.48 16.43
N LEU A 18 -2.81 2.05 15.23
CA LEU A 18 -3.53 0.95 14.56
C LEU A 18 -3.54 -0.32 15.40
N ALA A 19 -2.41 -0.68 16.02
CA ALA A 19 -2.30 -1.87 16.85
C ALA A 19 -3.32 -1.89 18.01
N ASP A 20 -3.56 -0.73 18.63
CA ASP A 20 -4.51 -0.60 19.75
C ASP A 20 -5.96 -0.75 19.25
N VAL A 21 -6.28 -0.16 18.09
CA VAL A 21 -7.59 -0.34 17.43
C VAL A 21 -7.81 -1.80 17.09
N GLN A 22 -6.85 -2.44 16.39
CA GLN A 22 -6.93 -3.85 16.00
C GLN A 22 -7.14 -4.77 17.20
N THR A 23 -6.43 -4.54 18.31
CA THR A 23 -6.57 -5.31 19.55
C THR A 23 -7.98 -5.19 20.13
N GLY A 24 -8.56 -3.99 20.10
CA GLY A 24 -9.95 -3.77 20.53
C GLY A 24 -10.96 -4.49 19.64
N LEU A 25 -10.81 -4.38 18.31
CA LEU A 25 -11.73 -4.98 17.35
C LEU A 25 -11.72 -6.52 17.37
N ALA A 26 -10.56 -7.12 17.63
CA ALA A 26 -10.40 -8.57 17.66
C ALA A 26 -11.31 -9.25 18.70
N GLN A 27 -11.69 -8.55 19.77
CA GLN A 27 -12.62 -9.05 20.80
C GLN A 27 -14.01 -9.38 20.22
N ALA A 28 -14.43 -8.68 19.16
CA ALA A 28 -15.68 -8.95 18.45
C ALA A 28 -15.48 -9.75 17.16
N ARG A 29 -14.30 -10.39 16.98
CA ARG A 29 -13.89 -11.05 15.73
C ARG A 29 -13.97 -10.14 14.50
N GLN A 30 -13.59 -8.88 14.66
CA GLN A 30 -13.57 -7.88 13.59
C GLN A 30 -12.18 -7.28 13.47
N TRP A 31 -11.92 -6.64 12.33
CA TRP A 31 -10.68 -5.92 12.08
C TRP A 31 -10.88 -4.81 11.05
N LEU A 32 -9.95 -3.87 11.04
CA LEU A 32 -9.74 -2.92 9.96
C LEU A 32 -8.70 -3.53 9.02
N PRO A 33 -9.06 -3.91 7.78
CA PRO A 33 -8.18 -4.64 6.87
C PRO A 33 -7.19 -3.69 6.17
N ILE A 34 -6.32 -3.08 6.96
CA ILE A 34 -5.20 -2.26 6.52
C ILE A 34 -3.94 -2.67 7.27
N ASP A 35 -2.81 -2.58 6.59
CA ASP A 35 -1.52 -3.09 7.05
C ASP A 35 -0.38 -2.12 6.67
N PRO A 36 -0.40 -0.86 7.13
CA PRO A 36 0.63 0.10 6.79
C PRO A 36 2.03 -0.44 7.16
N PRO A 37 3.09 -0.09 6.40
CA PRO A 37 4.43 -0.60 6.65
C PRO A 37 4.96 -0.33 8.06
N ASP A 38 4.59 0.81 8.65
CA ASP A 38 4.88 1.13 10.05
C ASP A 38 3.72 0.66 10.94
N ALA A 39 3.94 -0.45 11.64
CA ALA A 39 2.97 -1.03 12.57
C ALA A 39 2.71 -0.15 13.81
N SER A 40 3.58 0.83 14.10
CA SER A 40 3.45 1.75 15.24
C SER A 40 2.68 3.03 14.91
N ALA A 41 2.32 3.21 13.63
CA ALA A 41 1.68 4.42 13.14
C ALA A 41 0.30 4.68 13.78
N THR A 42 0.05 5.95 14.05
CA THR A 42 -1.26 6.49 14.44
C THR A 42 -2.22 6.55 13.26
N MET A 43 -3.53 6.62 13.55
CA MET A 43 -4.53 6.81 12.49
C MET A 43 -4.26 8.08 11.68
N ALA A 44 -3.84 9.17 12.31
CA ALA A 44 -3.52 10.43 11.64
C ALA A 44 -2.36 10.28 10.65
N GLU A 45 -1.28 9.60 11.04
CA GLU A 45 -0.13 9.34 10.16
C GLU A 45 -0.54 8.50 8.95
N ILE A 46 -1.29 7.42 9.18
CA ILE A 46 -1.82 6.55 8.11
C ILE A 46 -2.71 7.34 7.15
N LEU A 47 -3.64 8.15 7.68
CA LEU A 47 -4.58 8.94 6.88
C LEU A 47 -3.88 10.03 6.09
N ASN A 48 -2.90 10.72 6.68
CA ASN A 48 -2.21 11.84 6.03
C ASN A 48 -1.44 11.40 4.78
N VAL A 49 -0.87 10.20 4.76
CA VAL A 49 -0.13 9.69 3.59
C VAL A 49 -0.90 8.62 2.80
N ASN A 50 -2.14 8.31 3.21
CA ASN A 50 -2.93 7.19 2.68
C ASN A 50 -2.11 5.89 2.64
N ALA A 51 -1.47 5.56 3.77
CA ALA A 51 -0.57 4.41 3.88
C ALA A 51 -1.33 3.10 3.64
N SER A 52 -0.67 2.16 2.98
CA SER A 52 -1.24 0.86 2.61
C SER A 52 -0.14 -0.18 2.46
N GLY A 53 -0.35 -1.38 2.98
CA GLY A 53 0.57 -2.50 2.83
C GLY A 53 0.17 -3.47 1.71
N PRO A 54 0.67 -4.72 1.80
CA PRO A 54 0.35 -5.80 0.86
C PRO A 54 -1.15 -6.09 0.70
N HIS A 55 -1.95 -6.02 1.77
CA HIS A 55 -3.40 -6.30 1.74
C HIS A 55 -4.21 -5.34 0.86
N ARG A 56 -3.57 -4.26 0.38
CA ARG A 56 -4.18 -3.31 -0.54
C ARG A 56 -4.80 -3.96 -1.76
N PHE A 57 -4.22 -5.05 -2.25
CA PHE A 57 -4.70 -5.70 -3.47
C PHE A 57 -6.14 -6.22 -3.31
N GLY A 58 -6.43 -6.98 -2.25
CA GLY A 58 -7.77 -7.50 -1.99
C GLY A 58 -8.70 -6.50 -1.28
N TYR A 59 -8.15 -5.71 -0.36
CA TYR A 59 -8.96 -4.89 0.55
C TYR A 59 -9.04 -3.41 0.18
N GLY A 60 -8.20 -2.92 -0.72
CA GLY A 60 -8.12 -1.49 -1.05
C GLY A 60 -7.32 -0.69 -0.02
N THR A 61 -7.60 0.60 0.09
CA THR A 61 -6.83 1.54 0.91
C THR A 61 -7.58 1.98 2.15
N VAL A 62 -6.89 2.61 3.11
CA VAL A 62 -7.55 3.23 4.27
C VAL A 62 -8.67 4.20 3.85
N ARG A 63 -8.51 4.90 2.71
CA ARG A 63 -9.51 5.77 2.11
C ARG A 63 -10.86 5.07 1.85
N ASP A 64 -10.84 3.79 1.54
CA ASP A 64 -12.02 2.99 1.22
C ASP A 64 -12.79 2.58 2.48
N TYR A 65 -12.13 2.58 3.64
CA TYR A 65 -12.70 2.22 4.94
C TYR A 65 -13.20 3.41 5.74
N VAL A 66 -12.72 4.62 5.47
CA VAL A 66 -13.22 5.83 6.14
C VAL A 66 -14.64 6.15 5.68
N ILE A 67 -15.58 6.10 6.62
CA ILE A 67 -16.98 6.50 6.40
C ILE A 67 -17.32 7.83 7.06
N GLY A 68 -16.50 8.29 8.00
CA GLY A 68 -16.63 9.60 8.64
C GLY A 68 -15.27 10.14 9.11
N LEU A 69 -15.10 11.46 9.03
CA LEU A 69 -13.87 12.12 9.45
C LEU A 69 -14.19 13.49 10.06
N LYS A 70 -13.59 13.77 11.21
CA LYS A 70 -13.58 15.07 11.87
C LYS A 70 -12.17 15.62 11.80
N VAL A 71 -12.03 16.81 11.22
CA VAL A 71 -10.73 17.46 11.03
C VAL A 71 -10.74 18.89 11.55
N ARG A 72 -9.56 19.39 11.90
CA ARG A 72 -9.33 20.80 12.23
C ARG A 72 -8.66 21.50 11.06
N LEU A 73 -9.29 22.55 10.56
CA LEU A 73 -8.77 23.39 9.48
C LEU A 73 -7.69 24.36 10.00
N ALA A 74 -6.96 24.98 9.08
CA ALA A 74 -5.90 25.95 9.40
C ALA A 74 -6.38 27.17 10.19
N ASP A 75 -7.65 27.57 10.02
CA ASP A 75 -8.28 28.66 10.79
C ASP A 75 -8.83 28.23 12.15
N GLY A 76 -8.57 26.98 12.55
CA GLY A 76 -8.96 26.41 13.84
C GLY A 76 -10.38 25.84 13.90
N ARG A 77 -11.21 26.05 12.85
CA ARG A 77 -12.55 25.45 12.78
C ARG A 77 -12.48 23.93 12.72
N ILE A 78 -13.44 23.28 13.37
CA ILE A 78 -13.65 21.84 13.27
C ILE A 78 -14.75 21.57 12.27
N VAL A 79 -14.45 20.76 11.26
CA VAL A 79 -15.43 20.31 10.27
C VAL A 79 -15.56 18.80 10.33
N LYS A 80 -16.79 18.32 10.11
CA LYS A 80 -17.11 16.90 10.01
C LYS A 80 -17.64 16.61 8.62
N SER A 81 -17.18 15.51 8.04
CA SER A 81 -17.69 14.98 6.78
C SER A 81 -17.90 13.47 6.88
N GLY A 82 -18.87 12.94 6.14
CA GLY A 82 -19.31 11.56 6.27
C GLY A 82 -20.18 11.31 7.51
N GLY A 83 -20.40 10.04 7.83
CA GLY A 83 -21.24 9.60 8.95
C GLY A 83 -20.95 8.17 9.38
N GLN A 84 -21.63 7.71 10.42
CA GLN A 84 -21.54 6.32 10.91
C GLN A 84 -22.37 5.34 10.07
N VAL A 85 -22.88 5.79 8.91
CA VAL A 85 -23.71 4.98 8.02
C VAL A 85 -22.88 4.50 6.83
N VAL A 86 -23.00 3.20 6.52
CA VAL A 86 -22.26 2.56 5.42
C VAL A 86 -22.65 3.14 4.04
N LYS A 87 -23.89 3.63 3.90
CA LYS A 87 -24.36 4.33 2.71
C LYS A 87 -24.68 5.77 3.06
N ASN A 88 -23.93 6.69 2.45
CA ASN A 88 -24.22 8.12 2.49
C ASN A 88 -24.36 8.63 1.05
N VAL A 89 -25.55 9.13 0.70
CA VAL A 89 -25.86 9.70 -0.63
C VAL A 89 -26.02 11.22 -0.58
N ALA A 90 -25.72 11.84 0.56
CA ALA A 90 -25.87 13.28 0.76
C ALA A 90 -24.56 14.03 0.49
N GLY A 91 -24.53 14.77 -0.62
CA GLY A 91 -23.47 15.73 -0.92
C GLY A 91 -22.15 15.09 -1.35
N TYR A 92 -21.07 15.87 -1.25
CA TYR A 92 -19.73 15.45 -1.62
C TYR A 92 -19.06 14.65 -0.50
N ASP A 93 -18.29 13.64 -0.90
CA ASP A 93 -17.45 12.84 -0.01
C ASP A 93 -16.17 13.61 0.36
N LEU A 94 -16.34 14.70 1.13
CA LEU A 94 -15.23 15.60 1.47
C LEU A 94 -14.25 14.97 2.46
N GLN A 95 -14.66 13.96 3.24
CA GLN A 95 -13.73 13.23 4.11
C GLN A 95 -12.56 12.63 3.32
N LYS A 96 -12.83 12.14 2.11
CA LYS A 96 -11.82 11.59 1.22
C LYS A 96 -10.82 12.64 0.72
N LEU A 97 -11.17 13.93 0.66
CA LEU A 97 -10.24 14.99 0.27
C LEU A 97 -9.05 15.10 1.23
N PHE A 98 -9.27 14.90 2.53
CA PHE A 98 -8.23 15.04 3.55
C PHE A 98 -7.26 13.86 3.60
N ILE A 99 -7.67 12.69 3.13
CA ILE A 99 -6.88 11.46 3.13
C ILE A 99 -5.82 11.53 2.03
N GLY A 100 -4.55 11.41 2.40
CA GLY A 100 -3.41 11.59 1.50
C GLY A 100 -2.97 13.05 1.32
N SER A 101 -3.53 14.00 2.08
CA SER A 101 -3.20 15.43 1.97
C SER A 101 -1.87 15.83 2.63
N GLY A 102 -1.15 14.89 3.25
CA GLY A 102 0.08 15.15 3.99
C GLY A 102 -0.13 16.06 5.22
N GLY A 103 -1.36 16.20 5.72
CA GLY A 103 -1.71 17.12 6.79
C GLY A 103 -1.75 18.60 6.37
N THR A 104 -1.63 18.90 5.07
CA THR A 104 -1.57 20.29 4.57
C THR A 104 -2.94 20.97 4.50
N LEU A 105 -4.02 20.19 4.33
CA LEU A 105 -5.38 20.73 4.22
C LEU A 105 -6.09 20.82 5.57
N ALA A 106 -5.82 19.87 6.47
CA ALA A 106 -6.39 19.82 7.81
C ALA A 106 -5.65 18.78 8.67
N VAL A 107 -5.83 18.88 9.99
CA VAL A 107 -5.36 17.88 10.95
C VAL A 107 -6.50 16.93 11.31
N PRO A 108 -6.39 15.61 11.05
CA PRO A 108 -7.36 14.63 11.53
C PRO A 108 -7.48 14.64 13.05
N VAL A 109 -8.71 14.62 13.58
CA VAL A 109 -8.98 14.61 15.02
C VAL A 109 -9.66 13.31 15.44
N GLU A 110 -10.64 12.86 14.65
CA GLU A 110 -11.40 11.65 14.90
C GLU A 110 -11.81 11.04 13.55
N VAL A 111 -11.80 9.72 13.49
CA VAL A 111 -12.12 8.97 12.28
C VAL A 111 -13.08 7.83 12.61
N THR A 112 -14.03 7.62 11.71
CA THR A 112 -14.96 6.49 11.73
C THR A 112 -14.65 5.58 10.55
N PHE A 113 -14.42 4.30 10.84
CA PHE A 113 -14.20 3.26 9.85
C PHE A 113 -15.37 2.29 9.78
N LYS A 114 -15.63 1.76 8.59
CA LYS A 114 -16.30 0.47 8.43
C LYS A 114 -15.27 -0.66 8.62
N LEU A 115 -15.73 -1.82 9.07
CA LEU A 115 -14.90 -2.96 9.45
C LEU A 115 -15.20 -4.19 8.60
N ARG A 116 -14.38 -5.22 8.76
CA ARG A 116 -14.62 -6.57 8.23
C ARG A 116 -14.60 -7.58 9.38
N PRO A 117 -15.29 -8.72 9.23
CA PRO A 117 -15.01 -9.90 10.06
C PRO A 117 -13.56 -10.33 9.92
N LEU A 118 -12.96 -10.82 11.00
CA LEU A 118 -11.68 -11.51 10.91
C LEU A 118 -11.84 -12.79 10.08
N PRO A 119 -10.96 -13.05 9.11
CA PRO A 119 -11.00 -14.29 8.35
C PRO A 119 -10.78 -15.49 9.27
N GLU A 120 -11.36 -16.65 8.92
CA GLU A 120 -11.14 -17.89 9.67
C GLU A 120 -9.73 -18.42 9.48
N ARG A 121 -9.16 -18.17 8.30
CA ARG A 121 -7.81 -18.54 7.94
C ARG A 121 -7.19 -17.51 7.03
N GLU A 122 -5.88 -17.35 7.16
CA GLU A 122 -5.01 -16.58 6.29
C GLU A 122 -3.75 -17.40 5.99
N SER A 123 -3.25 -17.35 4.76
CA SER A 123 -2.03 -18.05 4.36
C SER A 123 -1.34 -17.35 3.21
N PHE A 124 0.01 -17.40 3.22
CA PHE A 124 0.85 -16.79 2.21
C PHE A 124 1.77 -17.82 1.56
N VAL A 125 1.88 -17.76 0.23
CA VAL A 125 2.78 -18.59 -0.57
C VAL A 125 3.59 -17.73 -1.52
N GLN A 126 4.77 -18.20 -1.92
CA GLN A 126 5.62 -17.51 -2.87
C GLN A 126 6.22 -18.45 -3.90
N GLN A 127 6.69 -17.84 -4.98
CA GLN A 127 7.55 -18.46 -5.99
C GLN A 127 8.68 -17.48 -6.34
N ARG A 128 9.89 -18.00 -6.52
CA ARG A 128 11.05 -17.21 -6.93
C ARG A 128 11.35 -17.33 -8.41
N PHE A 129 11.88 -16.26 -8.98
CA PHE A 129 12.18 -16.12 -10.41
C PHE A 129 13.55 -15.51 -10.63
N ASP A 130 14.29 -16.05 -11.59
CA ASP A 130 15.63 -15.57 -11.95
C ASP A 130 15.57 -14.25 -12.73
N THR A 131 14.50 -14.02 -13.49
CA THR A 131 14.32 -12.86 -14.37
C THR A 131 12.98 -12.18 -14.15
N LEU A 132 12.93 -10.87 -14.43
CA LEU A 132 11.67 -10.12 -14.43
C LEU A 132 10.69 -10.61 -15.49
N ASP A 133 11.20 -11.13 -16.63
CA ASP A 133 10.33 -11.63 -17.71
C ASP A 133 9.60 -12.92 -17.27
N ALA A 134 10.29 -13.82 -16.56
CA ALA A 134 9.65 -15.01 -15.99
C ALA A 134 8.64 -14.64 -14.89
N ALA A 135 8.97 -13.66 -14.05
CA ALA A 135 8.03 -13.13 -13.06
C ALA A 135 6.82 -12.47 -13.75
N GLY A 136 7.02 -11.74 -14.86
CA GLY A 136 5.96 -11.14 -15.66
C GLY A 136 4.99 -12.17 -16.23
N ALA A 137 5.51 -13.23 -16.84
CA ALA A 137 4.69 -14.32 -17.36
C ALA A 137 3.90 -15.04 -16.25
N ALA A 138 4.50 -15.21 -15.06
CA ALA A 138 3.80 -15.76 -13.91
C ALA A 138 2.70 -14.81 -13.37
N ILE A 139 2.92 -13.50 -13.40
CA ILE A 139 1.90 -12.51 -13.05
C ILE A 139 0.69 -12.63 -14.00
N GLU A 140 0.94 -12.70 -15.31
CA GLU A 140 -0.12 -12.88 -16.31
C GLU A 140 -0.89 -14.18 -16.07
N THR A 141 -0.17 -15.28 -15.80
CA THR A 141 -0.78 -16.58 -15.48
C THR A 141 -1.68 -16.51 -14.25
N VAL A 142 -1.26 -15.80 -13.19
CA VAL A 142 -2.08 -15.61 -11.99
C VAL A 142 -3.32 -14.77 -12.29
N ILE A 143 -3.19 -13.70 -13.08
CA ILE A 143 -4.31 -12.82 -13.48
C ILE A 143 -5.35 -13.57 -14.31
N GLU A 144 -4.91 -14.50 -15.16
CA GLU A 144 -5.79 -15.31 -16.02
C GLU A 144 -6.38 -16.54 -15.30
N SER A 145 -5.93 -16.82 -14.07
CA SER A 145 -6.40 -17.96 -13.28
C SER A 145 -7.66 -17.64 -12.45
N GLU A 146 -8.21 -18.66 -11.77
CA GLU A 146 -9.31 -18.50 -10.83
C GLU A 146 -8.86 -18.07 -9.42
N LEU A 147 -7.57 -17.76 -9.22
CA LEU A 147 -7.07 -17.27 -7.94
C LEU A 147 -7.65 -15.88 -7.63
N THR A 148 -8.03 -15.68 -6.37
CA THR A 148 -8.50 -14.39 -5.85
C THR A 148 -7.67 -13.96 -4.64
N PRO A 149 -6.36 -13.69 -4.85
CA PRO A 149 -5.49 -13.35 -3.73
C PRO A 149 -5.87 -12.00 -3.13
N VAL A 150 -5.67 -11.85 -1.82
CA VAL A 150 -5.77 -10.57 -1.11
C VAL A 150 -4.43 -9.82 -1.05
N VAL A 151 -3.33 -10.54 -1.25
CA VAL A 151 -1.99 -9.99 -1.44
C VAL A 151 -1.43 -10.51 -2.76
N PHE A 152 -0.95 -9.62 -3.62
CA PHE A 152 -0.33 -10.01 -4.88
C PHE A 152 0.84 -9.07 -5.19
N ASP A 153 2.00 -9.45 -4.68
CA ASP A 153 3.18 -8.60 -4.67
C ASP A 153 4.34 -9.26 -5.44
N LEU A 154 5.13 -8.44 -6.12
CA LEU A 154 6.41 -8.81 -6.70
C LEU A 154 7.48 -7.97 -5.99
N HIS A 155 8.50 -8.60 -5.42
CA HIS A 155 9.59 -7.88 -4.79
C HIS A 155 10.95 -8.43 -5.23
N ARG A 156 11.95 -7.56 -5.17
CA ARG A 156 13.36 -7.96 -5.22
C ARG A 156 13.82 -8.19 -3.78
N ALA A 157 14.30 -9.39 -3.46
CA ALA A 157 14.78 -9.69 -2.11
C ALA A 157 15.98 -8.80 -1.75
N VAL A 158 15.87 -8.05 -0.64
CA VAL A 158 17.03 -7.45 0.03
C VAL A 158 17.51 -8.49 1.05
N GLU A 159 18.55 -9.23 0.71
CA GLU A 159 19.15 -10.14 1.70
C GLU A 159 19.84 -9.30 2.78
N ARG A 160 19.27 -9.27 3.99
CA ARG A 160 19.96 -8.75 5.18
C ARG A 160 21.18 -9.62 5.46
N GLY A 161 22.34 -9.14 5.05
CA GLY A 161 23.62 -9.82 5.23
C GLY A 161 24.87 -9.02 4.92
N LEU A 162 24.78 -7.73 4.59
CA LEU A 162 25.95 -6.85 4.49
C LEU A 162 25.62 -5.45 4.99
N GLN A 163 26.01 -5.17 6.22
CA GLN A 163 26.29 -3.81 6.63
C GLN A 163 27.40 -3.26 5.71
N PRO A 164 27.35 -2.00 5.26
CA PRO A 164 28.56 -1.35 4.79
C PRO A 164 29.47 -1.17 6.01
N ALA A 165 30.44 -2.06 6.16
CA ALA A 165 31.54 -1.83 7.08
C ALA A 165 32.18 -0.49 6.68
N SER A 166 32.22 0.42 7.64
CA SER A 166 32.90 1.71 7.58
C SER A 166 34.26 1.62 6.88
N THR A 167 34.47 2.52 5.92
CA THR A 167 35.75 3.11 5.49
C THR A 167 37.03 2.34 5.88
N SER A 168 37.52 1.50 4.97
CA SER A 168 38.95 1.46 4.65
C SER A 168 39.18 0.89 3.24
N THR A 169 39.86 1.69 2.43
CA THR A 169 40.72 1.34 1.29
C THR A 169 40.46 0.02 0.53
N GLY A 170 39.87 0.16 -0.66
CA GLY A 170 40.12 -0.68 -1.83
C GLY A 170 39.89 -2.18 -1.66
N GLN A 171 38.65 -2.63 -1.85
CA GLN A 171 38.34 -3.95 -2.42
C GLN A 171 36.84 -4.08 -2.76
N SER A 172 36.61 -4.58 -3.97
CA SER A 172 35.43 -5.21 -4.59
C SER A 172 34.10 -5.16 -3.84
N ALA A 173 33.05 -4.71 -4.55
CA ALA A 173 31.65 -4.82 -4.14
C ALA A 173 31.32 -6.24 -3.59
N PRO A 174 30.51 -6.34 -2.54
CA PRO A 174 30.23 -7.61 -1.91
C PRO A 174 29.51 -8.54 -2.89
N LYS A 175 30.09 -9.71 -3.14
CA LYS A 175 29.50 -10.76 -3.96
C LYS A 175 28.23 -11.28 -3.28
N ARG A 176 27.14 -11.26 -4.04
CA ARG A 176 25.88 -11.95 -3.76
C ARG A 176 26.14 -13.43 -3.43
N PRO A 177 25.53 -14.03 -2.40
CA PRO A 177 25.61 -15.47 -2.22
C PRO A 177 25.02 -16.15 -3.46
N GLU A 178 25.85 -16.95 -4.12
CA GLU A 178 25.52 -17.63 -5.36
C GLU A 178 24.32 -18.57 -5.12
N GLY A 179 23.23 -18.41 -5.88
CA GLY A 179 22.17 -19.43 -6.00
C GLY A 179 20.73 -19.07 -5.59
N ARG A 180 20.42 -17.86 -5.10
CA ARG A 180 19.02 -17.45 -4.84
C ARG A 180 18.49 -16.48 -5.90
N ALA A 181 17.43 -16.91 -6.59
CA ALA A 181 16.66 -16.11 -7.54
C ALA A 181 16.28 -14.72 -6.96
N PRO A 182 16.56 -13.60 -7.66
CA PRO A 182 16.43 -12.23 -7.14
C PRO A 182 14.99 -11.79 -6.87
N PHE A 183 14.04 -12.34 -7.62
CA PHE A 183 12.65 -11.89 -7.61
C PHE A 183 11.78 -12.93 -6.94
N ALA A 184 10.80 -12.48 -6.18
CA ALA A 184 9.78 -13.34 -5.62
C ALA A 184 8.40 -12.71 -5.79
N ILE A 185 7.45 -13.53 -6.22
CA ILE A 185 6.03 -13.17 -6.19
C ILE A 185 5.44 -13.80 -4.93
N VAL A 186 4.72 -13.00 -4.15
CA VAL A 186 3.98 -13.45 -2.97
C VAL A 186 2.48 -13.34 -3.24
N LEU A 187 1.77 -14.44 -2.99
CA LEU A 187 0.32 -14.51 -2.98
C LEU A 187 -0.16 -14.73 -1.56
N GLY A 188 -1.17 -13.96 -1.14
CA GLY A 188 -1.86 -14.15 0.14
C GLY A 188 -3.34 -14.43 -0.08
N PHE A 189 -3.88 -15.34 0.71
CA PHE A 189 -5.29 -15.74 0.68
C PHE A 189 -5.85 -15.69 2.08
N ASP A 190 -7.07 -15.17 2.22
CA ASP A 190 -7.81 -15.21 3.47
C ASP A 190 -9.30 -15.49 3.22
N GLY A 191 -9.99 -15.95 4.27
CA GLY A 191 -11.40 -16.31 4.15
C GLY A 191 -11.78 -17.49 5.04
N THR A 192 -12.67 -18.35 4.54
CA THR A 192 -12.98 -19.63 5.19
C THR A 192 -11.81 -20.59 5.02
N LYS A 193 -11.72 -21.58 5.91
CA LYS A 193 -10.66 -22.59 5.81
C LYS A 193 -10.67 -23.31 4.46
N GLU A 194 -11.84 -23.68 3.97
CA GLU A 194 -12.04 -24.44 2.73
C GLU A 194 -11.63 -23.62 1.50
N ASP A 195 -11.99 -22.33 1.46
CA ASP A 195 -11.61 -21.44 0.35
C ASP A 195 -10.09 -21.27 0.29
N VAL A 196 -9.46 -20.98 1.42
CA VAL A 196 -8.00 -20.83 1.50
C VAL A 196 -7.29 -22.14 1.10
N ASP A 197 -7.75 -23.30 1.56
CA ASP A 197 -7.15 -24.59 1.18
C ASP A 197 -7.31 -24.90 -0.32
N TRP A 198 -8.44 -24.52 -0.93
CA TRP A 198 -8.64 -24.63 -2.37
C TRP A 198 -7.73 -23.70 -3.17
N GLN A 199 -7.64 -22.41 -2.78
CA GLN A 199 -6.77 -21.44 -3.43
C GLN A 199 -5.29 -21.81 -3.32
N LEU A 200 -4.84 -22.33 -2.17
CA LEU A 200 -3.48 -22.85 -2.00
C LEU A 200 -3.20 -24.06 -2.91
N SER A 201 -4.20 -24.93 -3.11
CA SER A 201 -4.07 -26.07 -4.01
C SER A 201 -3.90 -25.63 -5.47
N LEU A 202 -4.68 -24.64 -5.91
CA LEU A 202 -4.55 -24.05 -7.25
C LEU A 202 -3.22 -23.31 -7.41
N ALA A 203 -2.82 -22.50 -6.42
CA ALA A 203 -1.54 -21.78 -6.43
C ALA A 203 -0.35 -22.74 -6.53
N SER A 204 -0.41 -23.89 -5.85
CA SER A 204 0.61 -24.95 -5.92
C SER A 204 0.74 -25.59 -7.32
N GLN A 205 -0.38 -25.71 -8.06
CA GLN A 205 -0.37 -26.15 -9.45
C GLN A 205 0.31 -25.14 -10.37
N LEU A 206 0.17 -23.84 -10.08
CA LEU A 206 0.84 -22.75 -10.80
C LEU A 206 2.31 -22.55 -10.38
N GLY A 207 2.79 -23.27 -9.36
CA GLY A 207 4.20 -23.24 -8.92
C GLY A 207 4.46 -22.51 -7.59
N PHE A 208 3.44 -21.92 -6.98
CA PHE A 208 3.53 -21.24 -5.68
C PHE A 208 3.42 -22.24 -4.53
N ARG A 209 4.57 -22.80 -4.13
CA ARG A 209 4.64 -23.89 -3.13
C ARG A 209 5.39 -23.53 -1.87
N GLU A 210 6.20 -22.49 -1.91
CA GLU A 210 7.00 -22.08 -0.75
C GLU A 210 6.15 -21.23 0.20
N ALA A 211 6.18 -21.54 1.49
CA ALA A 211 5.54 -20.70 2.49
C ALA A 211 6.18 -19.30 2.50
N ALA A 212 5.35 -18.27 2.67
CA ALA A 212 5.79 -16.89 2.70
C ALA A 212 5.31 -16.17 3.96
N SER A 213 5.84 -14.97 4.20
CA SER A 213 5.33 -14.00 5.16
C SER A 213 5.34 -12.61 4.53
N LEU A 214 4.73 -11.64 5.19
CA LEU A 214 4.76 -10.24 4.76
C LEU A 214 6.00 -9.47 5.25
N ASP A 215 7.01 -10.17 5.78
CA ASP A 215 8.19 -9.52 6.35
C ASP A 215 9.10 -8.88 5.30
N TYR A 216 8.97 -9.26 4.02
CA TYR A 216 9.69 -8.60 2.92
C TYR A 216 9.31 -7.11 2.83
N ASP A 217 8.03 -6.78 3.02
CA ASP A 217 7.52 -5.41 2.93
C ASP A 217 8.03 -4.56 4.09
N LYS A 218 7.94 -5.11 5.31
CA LYS A 218 8.51 -4.47 6.52
C LYS A 218 10.01 -4.26 6.39
N SER A 219 10.74 -5.27 5.91
CA SER A 219 12.19 -5.20 5.74
C SER A 219 12.56 -4.13 4.71
N PHE A 220 11.86 -4.10 3.58
CA PHE A 220 12.05 -3.07 2.57
C PHE A 220 11.83 -1.66 3.14
N HIS A 221 10.72 -1.41 3.83
CA HIS A 221 10.42 -0.08 4.38
C HIS A 221 11.29 0.31 5.58
N ALA A 222 11.88 -0.66 6.29
CA ALA A 222 12.87 -0.39 7.32
C ALA A 222 14.20 0.10 6.72
N ASP A 223 14.63 -0.51 5.61
CA ASP A 223 15.95 -0.30 5.01
C ASP A 223 15.94 0.82 3.93
N ALA A 224 14.83 1.00 3.21
CA ALA A 224 14.66 2.00 2.16
C ALA A 224 14.08 3.31 2.73
N LYS A 225 14.93 4.27 3.12
CA LYS A 225 14.50 5.59 3.60
C LYS A 225 15.18 6.76 2.85
N PRO A 226 14.42 7.63 2.15
CA PRO A 226 12.97 7.52 1.89
C PRO A 226 12.66 6.54 0.76
N ALA A 227 11.72 5.62 0.99
CA ALA A 227 11.12 4.83 -0.09
C ALA A 227 10.31 5.76 -0.99
N GLN A 228 10.61 5.73 -2.29
CA GLN A 228 9.85 6.47 -3.31
C GLN A 228 8.70 5.61 -3.81
N ARG A 229 7.60 6.27 -4.20
CA ARG A 229 6.41 5.61 -4.73
C ARG A 229 6.21 6.00 -6.20
N LEU A 230 6.11 5.01 -7.06
CA LEU A 230 5.74 5.14 -8.46
C LEU A 230 4.39 4.44 -8.70
N SER A 231 3.53 5.04 -9.51
CA SER A 231 2.25 4.47 -9.93
C SER A 231 2.26 4.30 -11.44
N VAL A 232 2.05 3.08 -11.90
CA VAL A 232 1.99 2.73 -13.33
C VAL A 232 0.73 1.94 -13.63
N LEU A 233 0.40 1.81 -14.92
CA LEU A 233 -0.59 0.81 -15.33
C LEU A 233 -0.06 -0.59 -14.98
N PRO A 234 -0.89 -1.54 -14.52
CA PRO A 234 -0.44 -2.91 -14.24
C PRO A 234 0.29 -3.56 -15.43
N SER A 235 -0.17 -3.31 -16.66
CA SER A 235 0.48 -3.79 -17.90
C SER A 235 1.87 -3.18 -18.18
N LYS A 236 2.23 -2.10 -17.47
CA LYS A 236 3.52 -1.41 -17.56
C LYS A 236 4.43 -1.72 -16.38
N LEU A 237 4.02 -2.62 -15.48
CA LEU A 237 4.76 -2.97 -14.27
C LEU A 237 6.18 -3.45 -14.57
N ILE A 238 6.33 -4.48 -15.41
CA ILE A 238 7.64 -5.08 -15.72
C ILE A 238 8.57 -4.09 -16.42
N GLU A 239 8.03 -3.27 -17.33
CA GLU A 239 8.76 -2.20 -18.00
C GLU A 239 9.31 -1.18 -16.98
N ALA A 240 8.47 -0.74 -16.05
CA ALA A 240 8.85 0.20 -15.00
C ALA A 240 9.89 -0.40 -14.03
N LEU A 241 9.71 -1.66 -13.62
CA LEU A 241 10.68 -2.36 -12.76
C LEU A 241 12.04 -2.54 -13.43
N ARG A 242 12.07 -2.75 -14.76
CA ARG A 242 13.32 -2.82 -15.52
C ARG A 242 14.07 -1.49 -15.51
N ALA A 243 13.35 -0.38 -15.56
CA ALA A 243 13.94 0.96 -15.48
C ALA A 243 14.60 1.26 -14.12
N LEU A 244 14.20 0.55 -13.05
CA LEU A 244 14.82 0.67 -11.72
C LEU A 244 16.17 -0.05 -11.60
N GLY A 245 16.56 -0.85 -12.60
CA GLY A 245 17.82 -1.61 -12.59
C GLY A 245 17.90 -2.55 -11.39
N ASP A 246 18.98 -2.46 -10.61
CA ASP A 246 19.23 -3.30 -9.43
C ASP A 246 18.70 -2.71 -8.12
N ALA A 247 17.98 -1.58 -8.17
CA ALA A 247 17.40 -1.01 -6.98
C ALA A 247 16.43 -2.00 -6.30
N PRO A 248 16.49 -2.15 -4.97
CA PRO A 248 15.45 -2.79 -4.20
C PRO A 248 14.09 -2.19 -4.49
N PHE A 249 13.08 -3.06 -4.60
CA PHE A 249 11.71 -2.64 -4.75
C PHE A 249 10.74 -3.65 -4.14
N VAL A 250 9.57 -3.15 -3.80
CA VAL A 250 8.36 -3.94 -3.56
C VAL A 250 7.26 -3.36 -4.44
N ALA A 251 6.64 -4.20 -5.25
CA ALA A 251 5.56 -3.80 -6.13
C ALA A 251 4.28 -4.57 -5.81
N ARG A 252 3.18 -3.83 -5.65
CA ARG A 252 1.82 -4.39 -5.60
C ARG A 252 1.43 -4.74 -7.04
N ALA A 253 1.75 -5.97 -7.47
CA ALA A 253 1.73 -6.37 -8.87
C ALA A 253 0.36 -6.17 -9.51
N GLY A 254 -0.71 -6.50 -8.79
CA GLY A 254 -2.07 -6.34 -9.29
C GLY A 254 -2.63 -4.91 -9.31
N ASN A 255 -1.97 -3.94 -8.66
CA ASN A 255 -2.43 -2.53 -8.65
C ASN A 255 -1.47 -1.55 -9.37
N GLY A 256 -0.29 -2.01 -9.81
CA GLY A 256 0.69 -1.16 -10.47
C GLY A 256 1.33 -0.12 -9.54
N ILE A 257 1.37 -0.36 -8.24
CA ILE A 257 2.07 0.50 -7.26
C ILE A 257 3.44 -0.09 -6.99
N ILE A 258 4.48 0.73 -7.13
CA ILE A 258 5.88 0.32 -6.89
C ILE A 258 6.46 1.21 -5.81
N PHE A 259 7.05 0.59 -4.79
CA PHE A 259 7.92 1.25 -3.83
C PHE A 259 9.36 0.87 -4.14
N HIS A 260 10.27 1.84 -4.21
CA HIS A 260 11.68 1.58 -4.53
C HIS A 260 12.63 2.51 -3.74
N SER A 261 13.90 2.10 -3.67
CA SER A 261 14.99 2.89 -3.09
C SER A 261 15.97 3.45 -4.11
N ALA A 262 15.67 3.35 -5.42
CA ALA A 262 16.46 4.04 -6.44
C ALA A 262 16.59 5.53 -6.08
N GLY A 263 17.80 6.10 -6.22
CA GLY A 263 18.06 7.51 -5.95
C GLY A 263 17.13 8.43 -6.73
N THR A 264 17.13 9.73 -6.37
CA THR A 264 16.25 10.82 -6.88
C THR A 264 16.29 11.10 -8.39
N ALA A 265 16.73 10.16 -9.23
CA ALA A 265 16.39 10.21 -10.64
C ALA A 265 14.86 10.08 -10.72
N ASP A 266 14.20 11.17 -11.08
CA ASP A 266 12.76 11.30 -11.17
C ASP A 266 12.23 10.26 -12.17
N VAL A 267 11.89 9.06 -11.68
CA VAL A 267 11.29 7.99 -12.50
C VAL A 267 9.82 8.32 -12.77
N THR A 268 9.33 9.49 -12.34
CA THR A 268 8.01 10.00 -12.70
C THR A 268 8.00 10.21 -14.22
N PRO A 269 7.27 9.38 -14.99
CA PRO A 269 7.17 9.60 -16.42
C PRO A 269 6.60 11.01 -16.65
N PRO A 270 7.17 11.79 -17.60
CA PRO A 270 6.71 13.14 -17.85
C PRO A 270 5.21 13.14 -18.14
N LEU A 271 4.49 14.07 -17.52
CA LEU A 271 3.05 14.17 -17.70
C LEU A 271 2.72 14.31 -19.20
N SER A 272 1.73 13.57 -19.67
CA SER A 272 1.31 13.70 -21.07
C SER A 272 0.87 15.16 -21.34
N PRO A 273 1.04 15.67 -22.58
CA PRO A 273 0.60 17.03 -22.92
C PRO A 273 -0.87 17.30 -22.55
N VAL A 274 -1.72 16.28 -22.69
CA VAL A 274 -3.15 16.34 -22.33
C VAL A 274 -3.34 16.54 -20.83
N ILE A 275 -2.64 15.77 -20.00
CA ILE A 275 -2.73 15.90 -18.54
C ILE A 275 -2.16 17.24 -18.09
N ARG A 276 -1.04 17.70 -18.67
CA ARG A 276 -0.47 19.02 -18.37
C ARG A 276 -1.46 20.15 -18.68
N HIS A 277 -2.09 20.09 -19.85
CA HIS A 277 -3.10 21.09 -20.22
C HIS A 277 -4.30 21.06 -19.26
N LEU A 278 -4.78 19.89 -18.85
CA LEU A 278 -5.86 19.76 -17.87
C LEU A 278 -5.44 20.35 -16.51
N LEU A 279 -4.27 19.98 -16.00
CA LEU A 279 -3.78 20.48 -14.72
C LEU A 279 -3.59 22.00 -14.74
N ARG A 280 -3.06 22.56 -15.85
CA ARG A 280 -2.95 24.00 -16.04
C ARG A 280 -4.32 24.67 -15.98
N ARG A 281 -5.32 24.16 -16.72
CA ARG A 281 -6.70 24.66 -16.66
C ARG A 281 -7.30 24.62 -15.25
N VAL A 282 -7.04 23.54 -14.50
CA VAL A 282 -7.50 23.42 -13.10
C VAL A 282 -6.80 24.45 -12.22
N LYS A 283 -5.47 24.62 -12.35
CA LYS A 283 -4.73 25.65 -11.61
C LYS A 283 -5.26 27.04 -11.92
N ASP A 284 -5.46 27.38 -13.20
CA ASP A 284 -5.95 28.71 -13.59
C ASP A 284 -7.37 28.98 -13.08
N ALA A 285 -8.22 27.95 -13.03
CA ALA A 285 -9.60 28.07 -12.54
C ALA A 285 -9.70 28.17 -11.01
N PHE A 286 -8.90 27.41 -10.26
CA PHE A 286 -9.01 27.28 -8.80
C PHE A 286 -7.93 28.03 -8.01
N ASP A 287 -6.88 28.50 -8.69
CA ASP A 287 -5.82 29.35 -8.16
C ASP A 287 -5.56 30.56 -9.09
N PRO A 288 -6.59 31.39 -9.39
CA PRO A 288 -6.47 32.52 -10.31
C PRO A 288 -5.50 33.60 -9.82
N LYS A 289 -5.12 33.55 -8.52
CA LYS A 289 -4.16 34.46 -7.88
C LYS A 289 -2.75 33.87 -7.79
N GLN A 290 -2.52 32.66 -8.30
CA GLN A 290 -1.23 31.96 -8.28
C GLN A 290 -0.60 31.88 -6.88
N LEU A 291 -1.42 31.59 -5.87
CA LEU A 291 -1.00 31.43 -4.49
C LEU A 291 -0.35 30.07 -4.24
N LEU A 292 -0.71 29.04 -5.03
CA LEU A 292 -0.14 27.70 -4.92
C LEU A 292 1.14 27.57 -5.77
N PRO A 293 2.05 26.66 -5.42
CA PRO A 293 3.23 26.36 -6.23
C PRO A 293 2.89 26.07 -7.70
N GLU A 294 3.86 26.31 -8.58
CA GLU A 294 3.74 26.00 -10.00
C GLU A 294 3.69 24.49 -10.24
N LEU A 295 3.08 24.11 -11.37
CA LEU A 295 2.99 22.69 -11.76
C LEU A 295 4.37 22.17 -12.14
N PRO A 296 4.74 20.94 -11.74
CA PRO A 296 5.99 20.32 -12.19
C PRO A 296 6.03 20.23 -13.72
N ALA A 297 7.23 20.43 -14.28
CA ALA A 297 7.49 20.55 -15.72
C ALA A 297 7.15 19.27 -16.51
#